data_AF-A0A529VQR5-F1
#
_entry.id   AF-A0A529VQR5-F1
#
_cell.length_a   1.000
_cell.length_b   1.000
_cell.length_c   1.000
_cell.angle_alpha   90.00
_cell.angle_beta   90.00
_cell.angle_gamma   90.00
#
_symmetry.space_group_name_H-M   'P 1'
#
loop_
_entity.id
_entity.type
_entity.pdbx_description
1 polymer ?
#
loop_
_entity_poly.entity_id
_entity_poly.type
_entity_poly.pdbx_seq_one_letter_code
_entity_poly.pdbx_strand_id
1 'polypeptide(L)'
;ALSTLPPGRFLMPGDLEGSPALTFAPLMTLSQGRPRSGSLQAMMERRYEAYKTHVVKPFFREHITRLDRQIVLIDAMQALNAGQAAMADLERAVTEILSCFRP
;
A
#
# COMPACT_ATOMS: atom_id res chain seq x y z
N ALA A 1 -11.77 -12.94 2.91
CA ALA A 1 -11.35 -12.07 1.82
C ALA A 1 -10.03 -11.44 2.22
N LEU A 2 -9.00 -11.49 1.39
CA LEU A 2 -7.66 -10.96 1.69
C LEU A 2 -7.74 -9.43 1.60
N SER A 3 -7.87 -8.73 2.74
CA SER A 3 -8.11 -7.28 2.77
C SER A 3 -6.82 -6.47 2.57
N THR A 4 -5.65 -7.07 2.83
CA THR A 4 -4.36 -6.41 2.63
C THR A 4 -3.72 -6.84 1.31
N LEU A 5 -4.12 -6.22 0.20
CA LEU A 5 -3.33 -6.21 -1.03
C LEU A 5 -2.62 -4.86 -1.18
N PRO A 6 -1.45 -4.66 -0.53
CA PRO A 6 -0.58 -3.59 -0.95
C PRO A 6 -0.03 -3.90 -2.36
N PRO A 7 0.07 -2.92 -3.28
CA PRO A 7 -0.35 -1.52 -3.17
C PRO A 7 -1.80 -1.32 -3.66
N GLY A 8 -2.65 -0.64 -2.88
CA GLY A 8 -4.07 -0.42 -3.27
C GLY A 8 -4.29 0.28 -4.61
N ARG A 9 -3.30 1.04 -5.11
CA ARG A 9 -3.35 1.65 -6.46
C ARG A 9 -3.12 0.65 -7.61
N PHE A 10 -2.71 -0.57 -7.33
CA PHE A 10 -2.71 -1.64 -8.35
C PHE A 10 -4.13 -2.15 -8.61
N LEU A 11 -5.03 -2.02 -7.63
CA LEU A 11 -6.43 -2.37 -7.76
C LEU A 11 -7.27 -1.19 -8.25
N MET A 12 -6.87 0.04 -7.94
CA MET A 12 -7.54 1.28 -8.34
C MET A 12 -6.50 2.31 -8.86
N PRO A 13 -6.07 2.22 -10.13
CA PRO A 13 -4.95 3.01 -10.65
C PRO A 13 -5.23 4.51 -10.77
N GLY A 14 -6.48 4.93 -10.99
CA GLY A 14 -6.82 6.35 -11.22
C GLY A 14 -5.95 6.96 -12.32
N ASP A 15 -5.43 8.17 -12.10
CA ASP A 15 -4.56 8.89 -13.05
C ASP A 15 -3.18 8.25 -13.28
N LEU A 16 -2.85 7.15 -12.59
CA LEU A 16 -1.56 6.46 -12.71
C LEU A 16 -1.62 5.24 -13.64
N GLU A 17 -2.75 4.99 -14.31
CA GLU A 17 -2.90 3.87 -15.24
C GLU A 17 -1.82 3.91 -16.33
N GLY A 18 -1.08 2.81 -16.49
CA GLY A 18 0.05 2.70 -17.43
C GLY A 18 1.37 3.32 -16.95
N SER A 19 1.43 3.94 -15.77
CA SER A 19 2.67 4.54 -15.25
C SER A 19 3.72 3.47 -14.87
N PRO A 20 5.01 3.68 -15.19
CA PRO A 20 6.10 2.84 -14.68
C PRO A 20 6.12 2.71 -13.15
N ALA A 21 5.57 3.71 -12.44
CA ALA A 21 5.44 3.70 -10.99
C ALA A 21 4.42 2.67 -10.47
N LEU A 22 3.57 2.08 -11.32
CA LEU A 22 2.65 0.98 -10.97
C LEU A 22 3.02 -0.35 -11.65
N THR A 23 4.22 -0.47 -12.21
CA THR A 23 4.67 -1.72 -12.87
C THR A 23 5.79 -2.39 -12.09
N PHE A 24 5.58 -2.67 -10.82
CA PHE A 24 6.54 -3.38 -9.98
C PHE A 24 5.84 -4.43 -9.12
N ALA A 25 6.59 -5.42 -8.66
CA ALA A 25 6.07 -6.48 -7.81
C ALA A 25 7.11 -6.86 -6.75
N PRO A 26 6.69 -7.36 -5.58
CA PRO A 26 7.62 -7.93 -4.62
C PRO A 26 8.39 -9.08 -5.27
N LEU A 27 9.72 -9.05 -5.13
CA LEU A 27 10.57 -10.15 -5.56
C LEU A 27 10.68 -11.14 -4.41
N MET A 28 10.33 -12.41 -4.66
CA MET A 28 10.40 -13.46 -3.63
C MET A 28 11.83 -13.83 -3.25
N THR A 29 12.77 -13.61 -4.18
CA THR A 29 14.19 -13.86 -3.97
C THR A 29 14.97 -12.61 -4.29
N LEU A 30 15.72 -12.13 -3.30
CA LEU A 30 16.62 -11.00 -3.45
C LEU A 30 18.06 -11.50 -3.49
N SER A 31 18.88 -10.88 -4.32
CA SER A 31 20.33 -11.08 -4.26
C SER A 31 20.87 -10.51 -2.94
N GLN A 32 21.86 -11.19 -2.37
CA GLN A 32 22.57 -10.71 -1.18
C GLN A 32 23.42 -9.48 -1.56
N GLY A 33 23.23 -8.37 -0.84
CA GLY A 33 23.95 -7.13 -1.09
C GLY A 33 23.30 -6.22 -2.14
N ARG A 34 24.10 -5.31 -2.70
CA ARG A 34 23.58 -4.28 -3.63
C ARG A 34 23.22 -4.91 -4.98
N PRO A 35 22.00 -4.69 -5.50
CA PRO A 35 21.62 -5.27 -6.78
C PRO A 35 22.49 -4.76 -7.92
N ARG A 36 22.86 -5.66 -8.82
CA ARG A 36 23.65 -5.34 -10.01
C ARG A 36 22.88 -4.35 -10.89
N SER A 37 23.57 -3.33 -11.42
CA SER A 37 22.98 -2.39 -12.38
C SER A 37 22.39 -3.13 -13.59
N GLY A 38 21.18 -2.77 -13.99
CA GLY A 38 20.43 -3.42 -15.07
C GLY A 38 19.73 -4.73 -14.68
N SER A 39 19.90 -5.22 -13.45
CA SER A 39 19.16 -6.39 -12.98
C SER A 39 17.67 -6.09 -12.76
N LEU A 40 16.86 -7.15 -12.75
CA LEU A 40 15.44 -7.07 -12.39
C LEU A 40 15.25 -6.45 -10.99
N GLN A 41 16.07 -6.83 -10.01
CA GLN A 41 16.02 -6.28 -8.66
C GLN A 41 16.29 -4.78 -8.65
N ALA A 42 17.33 -4.30 -9.35
CA ALA A 42 17.61 -2.87 -9.44
C ALA A 42 16.48 -2.10 -10.14
N MET A 43 15.83 -2.70 -11.15
CA MET A 43 14.68 -2.11 -11.81
C MET A 43 13.45 -2.02 -10.88
N MET A 44 13.12 -3.09 -10.16
CA MET A 44 12.00 -3.12 -9.22
C MET A 44 12.21 -2.14 -8.07
N GLU A 45 13.42 -2.09 -7.51
CA GLU A 45 13.79 -1.13 -6.47
C GLU A 45 13.61 0.32 -6.95
N ARG A 46 14.11 0.66 -8.16
CA ARG A 46 13.93 1.99 -8.74
C ARG A 46 12.45 2.34 -8.91
N ARG A 47 11.62 1.41 -9.41
CA ARG A 47 10.18 1.64 -9.59
C ARG A 47 9.46 1.82 -8.26
N TYR A 48 9.82 1.05 -7.24
CA TYR A 48 9.29 1.20 -5.89
C TYR A 48 9.64 2.55 -5.26
N GLU A 49 10.88 3.02 -5.40
CA GLU A 49 11.28 4.35 -4.91
C GLU A 49 10.60 5.49 -5.67
N ALA A 50 10.39 5.33 -6.98
CA ALA A 50 9.60 6.27 -7.77
C ALA A 50 8.14 6.32 -7.29
N TYR A 51 7.53 5.16 -7.01
CA TYR A 51 6.18 5.09 -6.43
C TYR A 51 6.13 5.80 -5.07
N LYS A 52 7.06 5.54 -4.16
CA LYS A 52 7.10 6.25 -2.87
C LYS A 52 7.20 7.76 -3.04
N THR A 53 8.04 8.22 -3.97
CA THR A 53 8.35 9.64 -4.16
C THR A 53 7.24 10.41 -4.85
N HIS A 54 6.62 9.83 -5.87
CA HIS A 54 5.63 10.51 -6.71
C HIS A 54 4.19 10.18 -6.34
N VAL A 55 3.97 9.14 -5.54
CA VAL A 55 2.62 8.64 -5.22
C VAL A 55 2.35 8.70 -3.73
N VAL A 56 3.18 8.05 -2.92
CA VAL A 56 2.93 7.94 -1.46
C VAL A 56 3.17 9.28 -0.78
N LYS A 57 4.36 9.88 -0.93
CA LYS A 57 4.72 11.14 -0.25
C LYS A 57 3.79 12.31 -0.59
N PRO A 58 3.43 12.58 -1.86
CA PRO A 58 2.53 13.67 -2.20
C PRO A 58 1.13 13.46 -1.63
N PHE A 59 0.61 12.22 -1.67
CA PHE A 59 -0.71 11.92 -1.10
C PHE A 59 -0.81 12.30 0.39
N PHE A 60 0.18 11.89 1.19
CA PHE A 60 0.20 12.25 2.61
C PHE A 60 0.33 13.76 2.81
N ARG A 61 1.23 14.42 2.08
CA ARG A 61 1.47 15.85 2.21
C ARG A 61 0.25 16.68 1.78
N GLU A 62 -0.37 16.36 0.66
CA GLU A 62 -1.37 17.20 0.03
C GLU A 62 -2.79 16.92 0.52
N HIS A 63 -3.06 15.69 0.95
CA HIS A 63 -4.40 15.29 1.43
C HIS A 63 -4.41 15.04 2.93
N ILE A 64 -3.56 14.15 3.45
CA ILE A 64 -3.67 13.70 4.85
C ILE A 64 -3.33 14.81 5.85
N THR A 65 -2.26 15.60 5.62
CA THR A 65 -1.89 16.67 6.56
C THR A 65 -2.93 17.78 6.71
N ARG A 66 -3.87 17.89 5.75
CA ARG A 66 -4.91 18.93 5.73
C ARG A 66 -6.23 18.48 6.34
N LEU A 67 -6.32 17.22 6.79
CA LEU A 67 -7.56 16.69 7.37
C LEU A 67 -7.71 17.18 8.80
N ASP A 68 -8.70 18.04 9.03
CA ASP A 68 -9.08 18.44 10.39
C ASP A 68 -9.81 17.31 11.12
N ARG A 69 -10.56 16.48 10.38
CA ARG A 69 -11.38 15.36 10.88
C ARG A 69 -11.40 14.26 9.82
N GLN A 70 -11.51 13.00 10.26
CA GLN A 70 -11.61 11.83 9.39
C GLN A 70 -12.70 10.89 9.92
N ILE A 71 -13.49 10.32 9.00
CA ILE A 71 -14.41 9.22 9.28
C ILE A 71 -13.90 7.99 8.54
N VAL A 72 -13.77 6.87 9.23
CA VAL A 72 -13.40 5.58 8.63
C VAL A 72 -14.62 4.66 8.72
N LEU A 73 -15.14 4.24 7.58
CA LEU A 73 -16.27 3.32 7.50
C LEU A 73 -15.76 1.87 7.57
N ILE A 74 -16.34 1.06 8.45
CA ILE A 74 -15.96 -0.34 8.68
C ILE A 74 -17.19 -1.23 8.52
N ASP A 75 -17.12 -2.21 7.63
CA ASP A 75 -18.13 -3.27 7.52
C ASP A 75 -17.80 -4.42 8.47
N ALA A 76 -18.20 -4.27 9.74
CA ALA A 76 -17.98 -5.29 10.76
C ALA A 76 -18.85 -6.54 10.54
N MET A 77 -20.05 -6.39 9.96
CA MET A 77 -20.96 -7.51 9.76
C MET A 77 -20.41 -8.49 8.73
N GLN A 78 -19.83 -8.00 7.64
CA GLN A 78 -19.18 -8.85 6.65
C GLN A 78 -18.00 -9.63 7.26
N ALA A 79 -17.17 -8.97 8.08
CA ALA A 79 -16.03 -9.63 8.72
C ALA A 79 -16.47 -10.71 9.71
N LEU A 80 -17.49 -10.45 10.52
CA LEU A 80 -18.08 -11.42 11.45
C LEU A 80 -18.61 -12.65 10.70
N ASN A 81 -19.35 -12.43 9.61
CA ASN A 81 -19.91 -13.53 8.80
C ASN A 81 -18.83 -14.37 8.10
N ALA A 82 -17.67 -13.77 7.80
CA ALA A 82 -16.54 -14.46 7.17
C ALA A 82 -15.65 -15.23 8.16
N GLY A 83 -15.90 -15.13 9.46
CA GLY A 83 -15.23 -15.91 10.51
C GLY A 83 -13.97 -15.27 11.09
N GLN A 84 -13.36 -15.97 12.06
CA GLN A 84 -12.30 -15.43 12.93
C GLN A 84 -11.08 -14.88 12.16
N ALA A 85 -10.66 -15.57 11.10
CA ALA A 85 -9.52 -15.13 10.29
C ALA A 85 -9.77 -13.77 9.61
N ALA A 86 -10.99 -13.55 9.12
CA ALA A 86 -11.37 -12.28 8.50
C ALA A 86 -11.47 -11.15 9.53
N MET A 87 -11.96 -11.45 10.74
CA MET A 87 -11.99 -10.47 11.83
C MET A 87 -10.58 -10.04 12.27
N ALA A 88 -9.66 -11.00 12.41
CA ALA A 88 -8.26 -10.70 12.74
C ALA A 88 -7.54 -9.91 11.63
N ASP A 89 -7.89 -10.16 10.36
CA ASP A 89 -7.38 -9.38 9.23
C ASP A 89 -7.89 -7.93 9.26
N LEU A 90 -9.19 -7.74 9.53
CA LEU A 90 -9.80 -6.43 9.68
C LEU A 90 -9.17 -5.63 10.84
N GLU A 91 -8.96 -6.27 11.99
CA GLU A 91 -8.30 -5.64 13.15
C GLU A 91 -6.89 -5.14 12.81
N ARG A 92 -6.10 -5.96 12.10
CA ARG A 92 -4.76 -5.58 11.66
C ARG A 92 -4.80 -4.40 10.70
N ALA A 93 -5.65 -4.46 9.67
CA ALA A 93 -5.79 -3.42 8.67
C ALA A 93 -6.22 -2.08 9.31
N VAL A 94 -7.20 -2.09 10.22
CA VAL A 94 -7.65 -0.88 10.93
C VAL A 94 -6.53 -0.33 11.82
N THR A 95 -5.78 -1.19 12.51
CA THR A 95 -4.64 -0.77 13.34
C THR A 95 -3.57 -0.08 12.51
N GLU A 96 -3.22 -0.63 11.34
CA GLU A 96 -2.27 -0.01 10.40
C GLU A 96 -2.77 1.33 9.88
N ILE A 97 -4.05 1.44 9.48
CA ILE A 97 -4.65 2.71 9.03
C ILE A 97 -4.62 3.75 10.15
N LEU A 98 -5.01 3.39 11.37
CA LEU A 98 -5.03 4.31 12.51
C LEU A 98 -3.62 4.79 12.90
N SER A 99 -2.58 3.98 12.63
CA SER A 99 -1.19 4.39 12.85
C SER A 99 -0.79 5.61 12.00
N CYS A 100 -1.39 5.79 10.81
CA CYS A 100 -1.13 6.94 9.95
C CYS A 100 -1.65 8.28 10.52
N PHE A 101 -2.52 8.24 11.53
CA PHE A 101 -3.11 9.43 12.15
C PHE A 101 -2.58 9.69 13.57
N ARG A 102 -1.64 8.88 14.06
CA ARG A 102 -0.94 9.09 15.33
C ARG A 102 0.44 9.69 15.04
N PRO A 103 0.67 10.98 15.31
CA PRO A 103 1.97 11.61 15.11
C PRO A 103 3.05 11.05 16.05
#